data_AF-A0A2N2DIL0-F1
#
_entry.id   AF-A0A2N2DIL0-F1
#
_cell.length_a   1.000
_cell.length_b   1.000
_cell.length_c   1.000
_cell.angle_alpha   90.00
_cell.angle_beta   90.00
_cell.angle_gamma   90.00
#
_symmetry.space_group_name_H-M   'P 1'
#
loop_
_entity.id
_entity.type
_entity.pdbx_description
1 polymer ?
#
loop_
_entity_poly.entity_id
_entity_poly.type
_entity_poly.pdbx_seq_one_letter_code
_entity_poly.pdbx_strand_id
1 'polypeptide(L)'
;MEEFICKLPLNHNQINCSKISDGELDYHHIAYYDVIIFDQTSNPSISKYLDFAKNLNKMVIYYLEENYFTKFADINLDNYLGRTEVKYAIMDFISRADLVIANNQKLQEAAGKYNKNLFTPEICADSLIWSEIKYRFEDNQKVSQLKTKNLLEAYYNSTKKPPRVLAVVAGLIPSVDIGLVQPLTYLAMYEKIQWQLILETELDCGKIVNSDVIIFQRICNPDIVPYLEYAKVLEKGIIYDIDDNFFVIPSDTSLGAYYRQPVIQQTLIRFMQLSDIVKVGSKELAAIAKNYNSQIELQPFSFDFSLIEGVSKKETQEGIITIGYAGTITHGPDFAPVVPALKRILEEYQGMVKIEFMGYIPTELEQHEGVSFSEYNPNYDEFIREKYRRSWDIGIAPLIDTPSNRSKTNNKFREYGACGIAGIYVNLPIYTDCVEDGVTGLITEHTENGWYEVIKNLIENPDLRKTIALNAFHYVRDNYSIAVSAKAWEEIINRYEGKEADFEKAFILALKIKKRNTAIINPLKSFLSSLKRFIKTKLKQI
;
A
#
# COMPACT_ATOMS: atom_id res chain seq x y z
N MET A 1 14.24 17.50 -25.06
CA MET A 1 14.92 16.34 -24.47
C MET A 1 14.40 15.17 -25.25
N GLU A 2 15.25 14.60 -26.11
CA GLU A 2 14.88 13.52 -27.01
C GLU A 2 15.34 12.22 -26.36
N GLU A 3 14.39 11.49 -25.77
CA GLU A 3 14.60 10.19 -25.14
C GLU A 3 14.05 9.11 -26.08
N PHE A 4 14.67 7.93 -26.07
CA PHE A 4 14.75 7.02 -27.21
C PHE A 4 13.91 5.75 -26.96
N ILE A 5 13.50 5.06 -28.04
CA ILE A 5 12.85 3.73 -27.99
C ILE A 5 13.40 2.93 -29.18
N CYS A 6 13.98 1.75 -28.93
CA CYS A 6 14.45 0.83 -29.98
C CYS A 6 13.52 -0.42 -30.10
N LYS A 7 13.61 -1.21 -31.18
CA LYS A 7 12.52 -2.10 -31.66
C LYS A 7 13.02 -3.41 -32.26
N LEU A 8 12.23 -4.49 -32.23
CA LEU A 8 12.36 -5.66 -33.12
C LEU A 8 10.99 -6.32 -33.45
N PRO A 9 10.73 -6.67 -34.72
CA PRO A 9 10.08 -7.94 -35.03
C PRO A 9 10.80 -8.73 -36.15
N LEU A 10 10.68 -10.05 -36.08
CA LEU A 10 11.36 -11.04 -36.93
C LEU A 10 10.65 -11.20 -38.28
N ASN A 11 11.26 -10.68 -39.34
CA ASN A 11 11.19 -11.32 -40.66
C ASN A 11 12.59 -11.37 -41.26
N HIS A 12 12.99 -12.58 -41.66
CA HIS A 12 14.31 -12.88 -42.19
C HIS A 12 14.67 -11.90 -43.33
N ASN A 13 15.63 -11.01 -43.05
CA ASN A 13 16.44 -10.19 -43.97
C ASN A 13 16.22 -8.66 -44.01
N GLN A 14 15.27 -8.05 -43.28
CA GLN A 14 15.24 -6.58 -43.14
C GLN A 14 14.74 -6.15 -41.75
N ILE A 15 15.60 -5.46 -41.00
CA ILE A 15 15.25 -4.83 -39.72
C ILE A 15 14.54 -3.52 -40.04
N ASN A 16 13.26 -3.40 -39.68
CA ASN A 16 12.51 -2.15 -39.84
C ASN A 16 12.37 -1.44 -38.48
N CYS A 17 13.23 -0.45 -38.24
CA CYS A 17 13.23 0.36 -37.02
C CYS A 17 12.51 1.69 -37.26
N SER A 18 11.80 2.19 -36.26
CA SER A 18 11.34 3.59 -36.23
C SER A 18 11.50 4.13 -34.81
N LYS A 19 12.07 5.31 -34.66
CA LYS A 19 12.23 5.97 -33.37
C LYS A 19 10.96 6.77 -33.09
N ILE A 20 10.38 6.64 -31.90
CA ILE A 20 9.16 7.36 -31.49
C ILE A 20 9.48 8.06 -30.18
N SER A 21 9.17 9.36 -30.11
CA SER A 21 9.35 10.13 -28.88
C SER A 21 8.25 9.85 -27.87
N ASP A 22 8.52 10.04 -26.59
CA ASP A 22 7.57 9.88 -25.47
C ASP A 22 6.22 10.58 -25.70
N GLY A 23 6.23 11.76 -26.35
CA GLY A 23 5.02 12.54 -26.65
C GLY A 23 4.22 12.04 -27.86
N GLU A 24 4.81 11.18 -28.69
CA GLU A 24 4.20 10.59 -29.90
C GLU A 24 3.86 9.10 -29.71
N LEU A 25 4.30 8.51 -28.60
CA LEU A 25 4.03 7.12 -28.27
C LEU A 25 2.55 6.90 -28.00
N ASP A 26 1.98 5.89 -28.66
CA ASP A 26 0.60 5.45 -28.45
C ASP A 26 0.50 3.92 -28.44
N TYR A 27 -0.71 3.41 -28.18
CA TYR A 27 -0.96 1.97 -28.13
C TYR A 27 -0.90 1.27 -29.49
N HIS A 28 -1.14 1.97 -30.60
CA HIS A 28 -0.99 1.37 -31.93
C HIS A 28 0.47 1.02 -32.20
N HIS A 29 1.39 1.89 -31.78
CA HIS A 29 2.80 1.60 -31.83
C HIS A 29 3.14 0.34 -31.00
N ILE A 30 2.74 0.26 -29.74
CA ILE A 30 3.05 -0.91 -28.89
C ILE A 30 2.42 -2.22 -29.41
N ALA A 31 1.20 -2.16 -29.96
CA ALA A 31 0.53 -3.35 -30.47
C ALA A 31 1.20 -3.92 -31.74
N TYR A 32 1.78 -3.06 -32.57
CA TYR A 32 2.34 -3.41 -33.87
C TYR A 32 3.70 -4.14 -33.79
N TYR A 33 4.53 -3.87 -32.78
CA TYR A 33 5.89 -4.44 -32.66
C TYR A 33 5.96 -5.59 -31.64
N ASP A 34 6.87 -6.54 -31.83
CA ASP A 34 7.02 -7.72 -30.95
C ASP A 34 7.97 -7.49 -29.78
N VAL A 35 8.94 -6.59 -29.94
CA VAL A 35 9.89 -6.14 -28.93
C VAL A 35 9.79 -4.62 -28.76
N ILE A 36 9.64 -4.19 -27.52
CA ILE A 36 9.58 -2.79 -27.10
C ILE A 36 10.82 -2.49 -26.27
N ILE A 37 11.66 -1.55 -26.70
CA ILE A 37 12.82 -1.11 -25.94
C ILE A 37 12.55 0.29 -25.43
N PHE A 38 12.35 0.44 -24.13
CA PHE A 38 12.29 1.73 -23.47
C PHE A 38 13.71 2.20 -23.21
N ASP A 39 14.15 3.27 -23.86
CA ASP A 39 15.51 3.78 -23.72
C ASP A 39 15.50 5.07 -22.89
N GLN A 40 16.07 4.94 -21.69
CA GLN A 40 16.27 6.01 -20.70
C GLN A 40 14.99 6.71 -20.20
N THR A 41 13.78 6.23 -20.55
CA THR A 41 12.56 6.89 -20.08
C THR A 41 12.42 6.80 -18.56
N SER A 42 12.16 7.94 -17.95
CA SER A 42 11.91 8.09 -16.53
C SER A 42 10.55 8.73 -16.26
N ASN A 43 9.68 8.74 -17.26
CA ASN A 43 8.37 9.38 -17.23
C ASN A 43 7.31 8.40 -16.67
N PRO A 44 6.72 8.66 -15.49
CA PRO A 44 5.70 7.78 -14.92
C PRO A 44 4.51 7.55 -15.85
N SER A 45 4.15 8.55 -16.67
CA SER A 45 3.04 8.46 -17.64
C SER A 45 3.27 7.41 -18.75
N ILE A 46 4.49 6.88 -18.89
CA ILE A 46 4.83 5.84 -19.88
C ILE A 46 4.68 4.42 -19.32
N SER A 47 4.57 4.26 -17.99
CA SER A 47 4.39 2.94 -17.38
C SER A 47 3.11 2.23 -17.87
N LYS A 48 2.08 2.98 -18.30
CA LYS A 48 0.89 2.41 -18.96
C LYS A 48 1.20 1.68 -20.29
N TYR A 49 2.23 2.11 -21.02
CA TYR A 49 2.69 1.44 -22.24
C TYR A 49 3.53 0.21 -21.93
N LEU A 50 4.29 0.24 -20.82
CA LEU A 50 4.95 -0.94 -20.27
C LEU A 50 3.92 -2.00 -19.87
N ASP A 51 2.89 -1.64 -19.10
CA ASP A 51 1.77 -2.52 -18.76
C ASP A 51 1.15 -3.14 -20.00
N PHE A 52 0.84 -2.31 -20.99
CA PHE A 52 0.22 -2.74 -22.22
C PHE A 52 1.12 -3.71 -23.01
N ALA A 53 2.43 -3.42 -23.10
CA ALA A 53 3.39 -4.32 -23.73
C ALA A 53 3.46 -5.68 -23.02
N LYS A 54 3.53 -5.70 -21.67
CA LYS A 54 3.54 -6.95 -20.89
C LYS A 54 2.24 -7.73 -21.05
N ASN A 55 1.08 -7.06 -21.07
CA ASN A 55 -0.22 -7.71 -21.28
C ASN A 55 -0.35 -8.36 -22.67
N LEU A 56 0.36 -7.83 -23.65
CA LEU A 56 0.46 -8.41 -24.99
C LEU A 56 1.55 -9.49 -25.09
N ASN A 57 2.19 -9.86 -23.97
CA ASN A 57 3.43 -10.65 -23.88
C ASN A 57 4.48 -10.20 -24.90
N LYS A 58 4.62 -8.90 -25.10
CA LYS A 58 5.75 -8.34 -25.85
C LYS A 58 7.00 -8.45 -25.01
N MET A 59 8.14 -8.66 -25.66
CA MET A 59 9.41 -8.57 -24.96
C MET A 59 9.71 -7.10 -24.67
N VAL A 60 9.94 -6.79 -23.41
CA VAL A 60 10.32 -5.45 -22.98
C VAL A 60 11.79 -5.42 -22.63
N ILE A 61 12.53 -4.51 -23.26
CA ILE A 61 13.92 -4.22 -22.91
C ILE A 61 13.98 -2.82 -22.32
N TYR A 62 14.74 -2.63 -21.25
CA TYR A 62 15.03 -1.31 -20.71
C TYR A 62 16.52 -1.00 -20.90
N TYR A 63 16.83 0.09 -21.59
CA TYR A 63 18.19 0.49 -21.92
C TYR A 63 18.63 1.70 -21.08
N LEU A 64 19.79 1.58 -20.45
CA LEU A 64 20.35 2.52 -19.48
C LEU A 64 21.73 3.00 -19.95
N GLU A 65 21.90 4.32 -20.11
CA GLU A 65 23.20 4.93 -20.43
C GLU A 65 23.75 5.94 -19.42
N GLU A 66 25.07 5.93 -19.27
CA GLU A 66 25.85 6.81 -18.41
C GLU A 66 25.67 8.31 -18.70
N ASN A 67 25.43 8.76 -19.93
CA ASN A 67 25.22 10.19 -20.22
C ASN A 67 23.96 10.75 -19.55
N TYR A 68 22.97 9.89 -19.28
CA TYR A 68 21.81 10.22 -18.46
C TYR A 68 22.20 10.23 -16.98
N PHE A 69 23.08 9.33 -16.54
CA PHE A 69 23.57 9.30 -15.16
C PHE A 69 24.58 10.40 -14.83
N THR A 70 25.38 10.94 -15.76
CA THR A 70 26.37 12.00 -15.47
C THR A 70 25.75 13.37 -15.17
N LYS A 71 24.51 13.63 -15.60
CA LYS A 71 23.70 14.75 -15.08
C LYS A 71 23.21 14.52 -13.65
N PHE A 72 23.40 13.31 -13.13
CA PHE A 72 22.92 12.78 -11.87
C PHE A 72 24.06 12.06 -11.11
N ALA A 73 25.33 12.23 -11.49
CA ALA A 73 26.44 11.35 -11.07
C ALA A 73 27.10 11.78 -9.76
N ASP A 74 26.64 12.86 -9.14
CA ASP A 74 26.91 13.15 -7.73
C ASP A 74 25.86 12.53 -6.79
N ILE A 75 24.95 11.70 -7.30
CA ILE A 75 23.84 11.15 -6.52
C ILE A 75 24.26 9.84 -5.84
N ASN A 76 24.67 9.99 -4.59
CA ASN A 76 24.37 9.02 -3.56
C ASN A 76 22.83 8.88 -3.50
N LEU A 77 22.29 7.70 -3.82
CA LEU A 77 20.84 7.41 -3.97
C LEU A 77 19.96 7.74 -2.74
N ASP A 78 20.58 8.17 -1.65
CA ASP A 78 19.98 8.44 -0.35
C ASP A 78 19.62 9.92 -0.10
N ASN A 79 20.12 10.87 -0.90
CA ASN A 79 19.93 12.30 -0.61
C ASN A 79 19.41 13.04 -1.86
N TYR A 80 18.09 13.26 -1.97
CA TYR A 80 17.47 14.54 -2.38
C TYR A 80 15.94 14.40 -2.52
N LEU A 81 15.21 15.05 -1.61
CA LEU A 81 13.74 15.10 -1.42
C LEU A 81 12.97 15.87 -2.53
N GLY A 82 13.31 15.67 -3.81
CA GLY A 82 12.69 16.42 -4.91
C GLY A 82 12.20 15.62 -6.12
N ARG A 83 12.52 14.32 -6.24
CA ARG A 83 12.19 13.49 -7.43
C ARG A 83 11.90 12.02 -7.10
N THR A 84 11.08 11.78 -6.09
CA THR A 84 10.65 10.43 -5.68
C THR A 84 9.93 9.67 -6.81
N GLU A 85 9.15 10.37 -7.64
CA GLU A 85 8.36 9.78 -8.74
C GLU A 85 9.23 9.20 -9.87
N VAL A 86 10.30 9.91 -10.23
CA VAL A 86 11.24 9.53 -11.29
C VAL A 86 12.06 8.30 -10.88
N LYS A 87 12.48 8.26 -9.61
CA LYS A 87 13.21 7.11 -9.02
C LYS A 87 12.33 5.86 -9.06
N TYR A 88 11.08 5.94 -8.60
CA TYR A 88 10.16 4.80 -8.62
C TYR A 88 9.81 4.35 -10.04
N ALA A 89 9.63 5.27 -10.98
CA ALA A 89 9.40 4.93 -12.38
C ALA A 89 10.58 4.11 -12.95
N ILE A 90 11.81 4.59 -12.80
CA ILE A 90 13.00 3.87 -13.29
C ILE A 90 13.10 2.47 -12.65
N MET A 91 12.84 2.34 -11.34
CA MET A 91 12.82 1.05 -10.66
C MET A 91 11.71 0.12 -11.16
N ASP A 92 10.52 0.66 -11.44
CA ASP A 92 9.39 -0.08 -12.04
C ASP A 92 9.76 -0.63 -13.42
N PHE A 93 10.35 0.21 -14.29
CA PHE A 93 10.84 -0.20 -15.60
C PHE A 93 11.93 -1.27 -15.53
N ILE A 94 12.94 -1.08 -14.67
CA ILE A 94 14.02 -2.07 -14.47
C ILE A 94 13.43 -3.39 -13.99
N SER A 95 12.63 -3.38 -12.94
CA SER A 95 12.12 -4.61 -12.30
C SER A 95 11.19 -5.43 -13.20
N ARG A 96 10.53 -4.79 -14.17
CA ARG A 96 9.52 -5.42 -15.03
C ARG A 96 9.99 -5.68 -16.47
N ALA A 97 11.16 -5.18 -16.85
CA ALA A 97 11.78 -5.50 -18.13
C ALA A 97 12.14 -7.00 -18.20
N ASP A 98 12.05 -7.59 -19.39
CA ASP A 98 12.51 -8.96 -19.64
C ASP A 98 14.04 -9.02 -19.77
N LEU A 99 14.63 -7.92 -20.23
CA LEU A 99 16.07 -7.69 -20.29
C LEU A 99 16.38 -6.23 -19.95
N VAL A 100 17.37 -6.00 -19.09
CA VAL A 100 17.92 -4.67 -18.85
C VAL A 100 19.31 -4.60 -19.46
N ILE A 101 19.54 -3.60 -20.32
CA ILE A 101 20.84 -3.34 -20.91
C ILE A 101 21.43 -2.13 -20.20
N ALA A 102 22.54 -2.33 -19.50
CA ALA A 102 23.28 -1.29 -18.80
C ALA A 102 24.58 -1.03 -19.54
N ASN A 103 24.87 0.20 -19.93
CA ASN A 103 26.05 0.47 -20.74
C ASN A 103 27.37 0.54 -19.95
N ASN A 104 27.34 0.33 -18.63
CA ASN A 104 28.53 0.20 -17.79
C ASN A 104 28.29 -0.69 -16.56
N GLN A 105 29.38 -1.11 -15.92
CA GLN A 105 29.37 -2.02 -14.78
C GLN A 105 28.66 -1.44 -13.54
N LYS A 106 28.76 -0.12 -13.29
CA LYS A 106 28.07 0.52 -12.15
C LYS A 106 26.55 0.44 -12.29
N LEU A 107 26.03 0.69 -13.49
CA LEU A 107 24.61 0.59 -13.80
C LEU A 107 24.13 -0.85 -13.74
N GLN A 108 24.95 -1.80 -14.17
CA GLN A 108 24.66 -3.23 -14.02
C GLN A 108 24.52 -3.63 -12.55
N GLU A 109 25.44 -3.21 -11.69
CA GLU A 109 25.38 -3.49 -10.24
C GLU A 109 24.16 -2.84 -9.58
N ALA A 110 23.83 -1.60 -9.95
CA ALA A 110 22.66 -0.90 -9.43
C ALA A 110 21.34 -1.53 -9.88
N ALA A 111 21.20 -1.84 -11.18
CA ALA A 111 20.02 -2.49 -11.73
C ALA A 111 19.90 -3.96 -11.28
N GLY A 112 21.01 -4.62 -10.97
CA GLY A 112 21.09 -6.01 -10.47
C GLY A 112 20.38 -6.25 -9.15
N LYS A 113 20.10 -5.18 -8.40
CA LYS A 113 19.26 -5.23 -7.21
C LYS A 113 17.79 -5.48 -7.54
N TYR A 114 17.34 -5.15 -8.76
CA TYR A 114 15.93 -5.13 -9.15
C TYR A 114 15.61 -6.08 -10.30
N ASN A 115 16.57 -6.39 -11.18
CA ASN A 115 16.38 -7.35 -12.27
C ASN A 115 17.64 -8.21 -12.46
N LYS A 116 17.45 -9.53 -12.50
CA LYS A 116 18.55 -10.51 -12.66
C LYS A 116 18.96 -10.72 -14.13
N ASN A 117 18.09 -10.35 -15.08
CA ASN A 117 18.33 -10.48 -16.51
C ASN A 117 18.98 -9.21 -17.04
N LEU A 118 20.30 -9.10 -16.83
CA LEU A 118 21.10 -7.93 -17.18
C LEU A 118 22.14 -8.25 -18.24
N PHE A 119 22.42 -7.26 -19.08
CA PHE A 119 23.49 -7.31 -20.06
C PHE A 119 24.27 -5.99 -20.07
N THR A 120 25.61 -6.11 -20.06
CA THR A 120 26.54 -4.98 -20.22
C THR A 120 27.38 -5.25 -21.46
N PRO A 121 27.27 -4.43 -22.53
CA PRO A 121 28.10 -4.61 -23.70
C PRO A 121 29.56 -4.26 -23.41
N GLU A 122 30.52 -5.09 -23.84
CA GLU A 122 31.96 -4.83 -23.69
C GLU A 122 32.45 -3.69 -24.61
N ILE A 123 31.71 -3.38 -25.69
CA ILE A 123 32.03 -2.32 -26.65
C ILE A 123 30.73 -1.61 -27.04
N CYS A 124 30.68 -0.29 -26.84
CA CYS A 124 29.55 0.58 -27.19
C CYS A 124 29.52 0.84 -28.72
N ALA A 125 29.30 -0.21 -29.50
CA ALA A 125 29.02 -0.11 -30.92
C ALA A 125 27.64 -0.73 -31.16
N ASP A 126 26.67 0.08 -31.62
CA ASP A 126 25.28 -0.33 -31.85
C ASP A 126 25.19 -1.72 -32.49
N SER A 127 26.00 -1.98 -33.52
CA SER A 127 25.99 -3.24 -34.28
C SER A 127 26.31 -4.52 -33.48
N LEU A 128 27.09 -4.45 -32.40
CA LEU A 128 27.51 -5.60 -31.59
C LEU A 128 26.47 -5.96 -30.50
N ILE A 129 25.80 -4.95 -29.95
CA ILE A 129 24.66 -5.12 -29.05
C ILE A 129 23.56 -5.91 -29.77
N TRP A 130 23.31 -5.56 -31.04
CA TRP A 130 22.29 -6.20 -31.87
C TRP A 130 22.60 -7.65 -32.26
N SER A 131 23.87 -8.01 -32.47
CA SER A 131 24.25 -9.40 -32.78
C SER A 131 24.10 -10.35 -31.58
N GLU A 132 24.37 -9.85 -30.37
CA GLU A 132 24.30 -10.65 -29.14
C GLU A 132 22.85 -10.82 -28.64
N ILE A 133 22.02 -9.77 -28.79
CA ILE A 133 20.57 -9.87 -28.60
C ILE A 133 19.99 -10.96 -29.52
N LYS A 134 20.41 -10.98 -30.80
CA LYS A 134 19.98 -12.00 -31.76
C LYS A 134 20.41 -13.42 -31.38
N TYR A 135 21.64 -13.62 -30.89
CA TYR A 135 22.16 -14.93 -30.48
C TYR A 135 21.38 -15.54 -29.30
N ARG A 136 21.06 -14.75 -28.26
CA ARG A 136 20.29 -15.22 -27.09
C ARG A 136 18.80 -15.48 -27.39
N PHE A 137 18.29 -14.92 -28.49
CA PHE A 137 16.92 -15.12 -28.96
C PHE A 137 16.71 -16.48 -29.65
N GLU A 138 17.73 -17.01 -30.32
CA GLU A 138 17.62 -18.29 -31.03
C GLU A 138 17.59 -19.50 -30.08
N ASP A 139 18.03 -19.33 -28.82
CA ASP A 139 18.09 -20.40 -27.80
C ASP A 139 16.83 -20.51 -26.91
N ASN A 140 15.96 -19.48 -26.92
CA ASN A 140 14.73 -19.45 -26.11
C ASN A 140 13.47 -19.46 -27.01
N GLN A 141 12.95 -20.66 -27.31
CA GLN A 141 11.66 -20.85 -27.96
C GLN A 141 10.49 -20.35 -27.09
N LYS A 142 10.17 -19.06 -27.14
CA LYS A 142 8.94 -18.51 -26.54
C LYS A 142 8.32 -17.38 -27.36
N VAL A 143 8.24 -17.50 -28.68
CA VAL A 143 7.38 -16.61 -29.49
C VAL A 143 6.68 -17.42 -30.57
N SER A 144 5.75 -18.27 -30.16
CA SER A 144 4.68 -18.71 -31.06
C SER A 144 3.46 -19.05 -30.22
N GLN A 145 2.31 -18.51 -30.62
CA GLN A 145 0.98 -18.62 -30.03
C GLN A 145 0.57 -17.49 -29.07
N LEU A 146 0.14 -16.36 -29.62
CA LEU A 146 -0.88 -15.55 -28.97
C LEU A 146 -2.01 -15.21 -29.94
N LYS A 147 -3.21 -15.59 -29.50
CA LYS A 147 -4.49 -15.45 -30.20
C LYS A 147 -4.95 -14.00 -30.16
N THR A 148 -5.57 -13.57 -31.26
CA THR A 148 -6.17 -12.25 -31.55
C THR A 148 -7.18 -11.73 -30.51
N LYS A 149 -7.51 -12.50 -29.47
CA LYS A 149 -8.46 -12.14 -28.41
C LYS A 149 -7.84 -11.19 -27.36
N ASN A 150 -6.55 -11.35 -27.01
CA ASN A 150 -5.89 -10.55 -25.97
C ASN A 150 -5.51 -9.13 -26.44
N LEU A 151 -5.33 -8.91 -27.75
CA LEU A 151 -4.95 -7.61 -28.31
C LEU A 151 -6.07 -6.57 -28.21
N LEU A 152 -7.30 -6.98 -28.55
CA LEU A 152 -8.49 -6.13 -28.44
C LEU A 152 -8.83 -5.83 -26.99
N GLU A 153 -8.71 -6.81 -26.09
CA GLU A 153 -8.98 -6.65 -24.66
C GLU A 153 -7.94 -5.75 -23.98
N ALA A 154 -6.65 -5.91 -24.30
CA ALA A 154 -5.60 -5.03 -23.83
C ALA A 154 -5.75 -3.60 -24.38
N TYR A 155 -6.08 -3.42 -25.67
CA TYR A 155 -6.28 -2.10 -26.29
C TYR A 155 -7.55 -1.42 -25.77
N TYR A 156 -8.59 -2.20 -25.52
CA TYR A 156 -9.81 -1.73 -24.88
C TYR A 156 -9.55 -1.30 -23.43
N ASN A 157 -8.77 -2.08 -22.67
CA ASN A 157 -8.36 -1.71 -21.30
C ASN A 157 -7.45 -0.48 -21.28
N SER A 158 -6.61 -0.29 -22.30
CA SER A 158 -5.69 0.85 -22.38
C SER A 158 -6.34 2.15 -22.87
N THR A 159 -7.50 2.04 -23.54
CA THR A 159 -8.36 3.17 -23.94
C THR A 159 -9.51 3.43 -22.95
N LYS A 160 -9.75 2.52 -22.00
CA LYS A 160 -10.71 2.69 -20.91
C LYS A 160 -10.24 3.84 -20.01
N LYS A 161 -11.11 4.81 -19.76
CA LYS A 161 -10.81 5.88 -18.82
C LYS A 161 -10.59 5.28 -17.42
N PRO A 162 -9.60 5.76 -16.66
CA PRO A 162 -9.38 5.29 -15.30
C PRO A 162 -10.65 5.48 -14.46
N PRO A 163 -11.03 4.50 -13.62
CA PRO A 163 -12.19 4.61 -12.76
C PRO A 163 -12.05 5.80 -11.81
N ARG A 164 -13.16 6.50 -11.59
CA ARG A 164 -13.24 7.61 -10.63
C ARG A 164 -13.65 7.06 -9.26
N VAL A 165 -12.74 7.12 -8.31
CA VAL A 165 -12.91 6.60 -6.96
C VAL A 165 -13.22 7.75 -6.00
N LEU A 166 -14.31 7.65 -5.25
CA LEU A 166 -14.65 8.57 -4.17
C LEU A 166 -14.43 7.89 -2.84
N ALA A 167 -13.42 8.30 -2.08
CA ALA A 167 -13.19 7.84 -0.71
C ALA A 167 -13.91 8.77 0.28
N VAL A 168 -14.79 8.22 1.10
CA VAL A 168 -15.59 8.90 2.10
C VAL A 168 -15.18 8.39 3.48
N VAL A 169 -14.71 9.29 4.35
CA VAL A 169 -14.16 8.92 5.65
C VAL A 169 -14.81 9.72 6.79
N ALA A 170 -14.89 9.11 7.98
CA ALA A 170 -15.44 9.77 9.17
C ALA A 170 -14.50 10.86 9.73
N GLY A 171 -13.20 10.77 9.45
CA GLY A 171 -12.19 11.72 9.92
C GLY A 171 -10.82 11.43 9.28
N LEU A 172 -9.90 12.39 9.36
CA LEU A 172 -8.52 12.25 8.90
C LEU A 172 -7.66 11.70 10.04
N ILE A 173 -7.44 10.39 10.03
CA ILE A 173 -6.64 9.67 11.03
C ILE A 173 -5.56 8.82 10.33
N PRO A 174 -4.51 8.37 11.04
CA PRO A 174 -3.43 7.60 10.42
C PRO A 174 -3.90 6.33 9.68
N SER A 175 -4.96 5.65 10.13
CA SER A 175 -5.47 4.47 9.42
C SER A 175 -6.13 4.81 8.08
N VAL A 176 -6.63 6.04 7.89
CA VAL A 176 -7.08 6.54 6.58
C VAL A 176 -5.88 6.71 5.66
N ASP A 177 -4.80 7.27 6.19
CA ASP A 177 -3.59 7.51 5.40
C ASP A 177 -2.97 6.19 4.91
N ILE A 178 -2.70 5.29 5.85
CA ILE A 178 -2.09 3.97 5.63
C ILE A 178 -3.03 3.04 4.84
N GLY A 179 -4.34 3.11 5.08
CA GLY A 179 -5.32 2.20 4.48
C GLY A 179 -5.78 2.62 3.08
N LEU A 180 -5.85 3.93 2.82
CA LEU A 180 -6.46 4.51 1.61
C LEU A 180 -5.56 5.51 0.90
N VAL A 181 -5.11 6.56 1.59
CA VAL A 181 -4.46 7.70 0.91
C VAL A 181 -3.19 7.24 0.21
N GLN A 182 -2.30 6.54 0.91
CA GLN A 182 -1.05 6.04 0.36
C GLN A 182 -1.27 5.15 -0.88
N PRO A 183 -2.04 4.04 -0.80
CA PRO A 183 -2.23 3.17 -1.96
C PRO A 183 -3.03 3.81 -3.10
N LEU A 184 -4.08 4.60 -2.82
CA LEU A 184 -4.86 5.25 -3.88
C LEU A 184 -4.07 6.37 -4.57
N THR A 185 -3.27 7.12 -3.82
CA THR A 185 -2.33 8.11 -4.40
C THR A 185 -1.32 7.42 -5.31
N TYR A 186 -0.74 6.30 -4.85
CA TYR A 186 0.17 5.50 -5.67
C TYR A 186 -0.49 5.09 -6.99
N LEU A 187 -1.70 4.53 -6.96
CA LEU A 187 -2.44 4.19 -8.19
C LEU A 187 -2.70 5.39 -9.11
N ALA A 188 -3.04 6.54 -8.53
CA ALA A 188 -3.31 7.76 -9.29
C ALA A 188 -2.05 8.31 -9.99
N MET A 189 -0.88 8.19 -9.37
CA MET A 189 0.40 8.57 -9.98
C MET A 189 0.71 7.78 -11.25
N TYR A 190 0.23 6.53 -11.34
CA TYR A 190 0.35 5.68 -12.53
C TYR A 190 -0.88 5.75 -13.45
N GLU A 191 -1.70 6.79 -13.32
CA GLU A 191 -2.94 7.01 -14.10
C GLU A 191 -3.92 5.82 -14.05
N LYS A 192 -3.81 4.93 -13.05
CA LYS A 192 -4.67 3.75 -12.90
C LYS A 192 -6.06 4.11 -12.42
N ILE A 193 -6.18 5.13 -11.59
CA ILE A 193 -7.44 5.66 -11.08
C ILE A 193 -7.43 7.19 -11.10
N GLN A 194 -8.61 7.79 -11.10
CA GLN A 194 -8.80 9.16 -10.62
C GLN A 194 -9.46 9.06 -9.25
N TRP A 195 -9.02 9.83 -8.27
CA TRP A 195 -9.63 9.70 -6.95
C TRP A 195 -9.77 11.03 -6.21
N GLN A 196 -10.70 11.03 -5.25
CA GLN A 196 -10.93 12.14 -4.34
C GLN A 196 -11.23 11.59 -2.94
N LEU A 197 -10.60 12.18 -1.92
CA LEU A 197 -10.93 11.97 -0.51
C LEU A 197 -11.86 13.08 -0.03
N ILE A 198 -12.91 12.73 0.70
CA ILE A 198 -13.80 13.67 1.37
C ILE A 198 -14.18 13.19 2.78
N LEU A 199 -14.53 14.13 3.65
CA LEU A 199 -15.20 13.80 4.90
C LEU A 199 -16.68 13.45 4.66
N GLU A 200 -17.26 12.62 5.52
CA GLU A 200 -18.68 12.25 5.44
C GLU A 200 -19.63 13.46 5.45
N THR A 201 -19.24 14.55 6.13
CA THR A 201 -19.98 15.81 6.20
C THR A 201 -20.01 16.57 4.86
N GLU A 202 -19.10 16.25 3.95
CA GLU A 202 -19.01 16.86 2.63
C GLU A 202 -19.71 16.03 1.55
N LEU A 203 -20.22 14.84 1.89
CA LEU A 203 -20.85 13.94 0.94
C LEU A 203 -22.14 14.55 0.39
N ASP A 204 -22.28 14.52 -0.94
CA ASP A 204 -23.50 14.90 -1.63
C ASP A 204 -23.80 13.98 -2.82
N CYS A 205 -25.04 14.01 -3.30
CA CYS A 205 -25.48 13.17 -4.42
C CYS A 205 -24.71 13.45 -5.73
N GLY A 206 -24.24 14.67 -5.94
CA GLY A 206 -23.47 15.05 -7.12
C GLY A 206 -22.10 14.38 -7.14
N LYS A 207 -21.42 14.31 -5.98
CA LYS A 207 -20.14 13.58 -5.86
C LYS A 207 -20.32 12.08 -6.17
N ILE A 208 -21.38 11.46 -5.64
CA ILE A 208 -21.74 10.05 -5.93
C ILE A 208 -22.02 9.83 -7.42
N VAL A 209 -22.76 10.73 -8.07
CA VAL A 209 -23.03 10.61 -9.51
C VAL A 209 -21.75 10.68 -10.33
N ASN A 210 -20.78 11.49 -9.89
CA ASN A 210 -19.52 11.75 -10.56
C ASN A 210 -18.41 10.73 -10.25
N SER A 211 -18.65 9.73 -9.42
CA SER A 211 -17.74 8.60 -9.20
C SER A 211 -18.24 7.34 -9.90
N ASP A 212 -17.35 6.36 -10.05
CA ASP A 212 -17.66 5.02 -10.56
C ASP A 212 -17.64 4.02 -9.39
N VAL A 213 -16.66 4.18 -8.49
CA VAL A 213 -16.53 3.41 -7.25
C VAL A 213 -16.52 4.35 -6.05
N ILE A 214 -17.12 3.93 -4.94
CA ILE A 214 -17.19 4.67 -3.68
C ILE A 214 -16.65 3.76 -2.58
N ILE A 215 -15.67 4.27 -1.84
CA ILE A 215 -15.10 3.61 -0.68
C ILE A 215 -15.62 4.34 0.55
N PHE A 216 -16.33 3.63 1.42
CA PHE A 216 -16.73 4.14 2.73
C PHE A 216 -15.79 3.54 3.78
N GLN A 217 -15.02 4.37 4.47
CA GLN A 217 -14.14 3.90 5.53
C GLN A 217 -14.72 4.22 6.91
N ARG A 218 -14.98 3.18 7.71
CA ARG A 218 -15.45 3.29 9.10
C ARG A 218 -16.74 4.10 9.31
N ILE A 219 -17.49 4.38 8.25
CA ILE A 219 -18.70 5.18 8.34
C ILE A 219 -19.75 4.46 9.18
N CYS A 220 -20.14 5.09 10.28
CA CYS A 220 -21.15 4.59 11.19
C CYS A 220 -22.24 5.63 11.52
N ASN A 221 -22.18 6.79 10.88
CA ASN A 221 -23.16 7.86 11.04
C ASN A 221 -24.48 7.51 10.31
N PRO A 222 -25.62 7.41 11.02
CA PRO A 222 -26.91 7.04 10.42
C PRO A 222 -27.37 8.01 9.32
N ASP A 223 -26.94 9.27 9.35
CA ASP A 223 -27.30 10.28 8.35
C ASP A 223 -26.67 10.01 6.98
N ILE A 224 -25.67 9.13 6.91
CA ILE A 224 -24.99 8.73 5.68
C ILE A 224 -25.69 7.56 4.98
N VAL A 225 -26.53 6.79 5.68
CA VAL A 225 -27.25 5.63 5.11
C VAL A 225 -28.07 5.96 3.85
N PRO A 226 -28.81 7.09 3.76
CA PRO A 226 -29.49 7.47 2.52
C PRO A 226 -28.56 7.64 1.32
N TYR A 227 -27.32 8.09 1.54
CA TYR A 227 -26.33 8.25 0.47
C TYR A 227 -25.76 6.92 0.02
N LEU A 228 -25.55 5.97 0.94
CA LEU A 228 -25.21 4.58 0.63
C LEU A 228 -26.31 3.92 -0.23
N GLU A 229 -27.58 4.10 0.14
CA GLU A 229 -28.71 3.61 -0.64
C GLU A 229 -28.80 4.27 -2.02
N TYR A 230 -28.48 5.57 -2.09
CA TYR A 230 -28.44 6.32 -3.36
C TYR A 230 -27.32 5.82 -4.28
N ALA A 231 -26.14 5.55 -3.74
CA ALA A 231 -25.04 4.92 -4.48
C ALA A 231 -25.46 3.53 -5.02
N LYS A 232 -26.18 2.74 -4.21
CA LYS A 232 -26.65 1.40 -4.62
C LYS A 232 -27.66 1.47 -5.75
N VAL A 233 -28.63 2.39 -5.68
CA VAL A 233 -29.63 2.60 -6.75
C VAL A 233 -28.99 3.10 -8.05
N LEU A 234 -27.92 3.88 -7.93
CA LEU A 234 -27.09 4.28 -9.07
C LEU A 234 -26.12 3.19 -9.55
N GLU A 235 -26.22 2.00 -8.98
CA GLU A 235 -25.38 0.83 -9.28
C GLU A 235 -23.88 1.15 -9.22
N LYS A 236 -23.44 2.05 -8.32
CA LYS A 236 -22.02 2.35 -8.11
C LYS A 236 -21.32 1.14 -7.48
N GLY A 237 -20.01 1.00 -7.71
CA GLY A 237 -19.22 0.02 -6.97
C GLY A 237 -19.04 0.51 -5.54
N ILE A 238 -19.49 -0.24 -4.55
CA ILE A 238 -19.44 0.15 -3.14
C ILE A 238 -18.49 -0.77 -2.38
N ILE A 239 -17.43 -0.19 -1.83
CA ILE A 239 -16.49 -0.89 -0.96
C ILE A 239 -16.63 -0.31 0.45
N TYR A 240 -16.80 -1.16 1.45
CA TYR A 240 -16.75 -0.75 2.86
C TYR A 240 -15.46 -1.24 3.50
N ASP A 241 -14.59 -0.31 3.89
CA ASP A 241 -13.30 -0.59 4.54
C ASP A 241 -13.45 -0.40 6.05
N ILE A 242 -13.21 -1.49 6.80
CA ILE A 242 -13.32 -1.52 8.26
C ILE A 242 -12.07 -2.16 8.87
N ASP A 243 -11.43 -1.45 9.80
CA ASP A 243 -10.12 -1.77 10.37
C ASP A 243 -10.18 -2.20 11.85
N ASP A 244 -11.33 -2.01 12.51
CA ASP A 244 -11.55 -2.33 13.93
C ASP A 244 -12.89 -3.03 14.15
N ASN A 245 -12.98 -3.81 15.23
CA ASN A 245 -14.22 -4.42 15.67
C ASN A 245 -15.03 -3.46 16.57
N PHE A 246 -15.72 -2.53 15.93
CA PHE A 246 -16.59 -1.55 16.59
C PHE A 246 -17.79 -2.19 17.34
N PHE A 247 -18.08 -3.49 17.17
CA PHE A 247 -19.15 -4.18 17.87
C PHE A 247 -18.84 -4.43 19.35
N VAL A 248 -17.56 -4.58 19.70
CA VAL A 248 -17.11 -5.10 21.00
C VAL A 248 -16.14 -4.17 21.74
N ILE A 249 -16.10 -2.89 21.36
CA ILE A 249 -15.33 -1.89 22.12
C ILE A 249 -15.92 -1.80 23.55
N PRO A 250 -15.08 -1.84 24.60
CA PRO A 250 -15.53 -1.77 26.00
C PRO A 250 -16.41 -0.53 26.26
N SER A 251 -17.62 -0.77 26.77
CA SER A 251 -18.67 0.25 26.93
C SER A 251 -18.42 1.26 28.05
N ASP A 252 -17.45 0.98 28.92
CA ASP A 252 -16.97 1.86 29.99
C ASP A 252 -16.05 2.99 29.48
N THR A 253 -15.64 2.92 28.21
CA THR A 253 -14.93 4.02 27.53
C THR A 253 -15.90 4.93 26.78
N SER A 254 -15.57 6.22 26.63
CA SER A 254 -16.37 7.17 25.83
C SER A 254 -16.58 6.69 24.39
N LEU A 255 -15.57 6.05 23.82
CA LEU A 255 -15.60 5.49 22.47
C LEU A 255 -16.54 4.29 22.39
N GLY A 256 -16.45 3.36 23.33
CA GLY A 256 -17.36 2.21 23.38
C GLY A 256 -18.79 2.61 23.68
N ALA A 257 -19.02 3.58 24.56
CA ALA A 257 -20.35 4.13 24.82
C ALA A 257 -21.00 4.70 23.54
N TYR A 258 -20.21 5.32 22.65
CA TYR A 258 -20.69 5.77 21.34
C TYR A 258 -20.98 4.59 20.40
N TYR A 259 -20.01 3.72 20.14
CA TYR A 259 -20.19 2.64 19.17
C TYR A 259 -21.26 1.64 19.60
N ARG A 260 -21.40 1.35 20.90
CA ARG A 260 -22.37 0.38 21.42
C ARG A 260 -23.82 0.88 21.36
N GLN A 261 -24.08 2.12 20.93
CA GLN A 261 -25.43 2.59 20.69
C GLN A 261 -26.11 1.75 19.59
N PRO A 262 -27.35 1.28 19.79
CA PRO A 262 -28.04 0.41 18.83
C PRO A 262 -28.09 0.97 17.40
N VAL A 263 -28.29 2.29 17.25
CA VAL A 263 -28.35 2.95 15.95
C VAL A 263 -27.02 2.93 15.21
N ILE A 264 -25.89 3.05 15.93
CA ILE A 264 -24.54 3.02 15.36
C ILE A 264 -24.20 1.58 14.93
N GLN A 265 -24.50 0.59 15.78
CA GLN A 265 -24.34 -0.83 15.45
C GLN A 265 -25.15 -1.23 14.22
N GLN A 266 -26.42 -0.81 14.15
CA GLN A 266 -27.27 -1.05 12.98
C GLN A 266 -26.73 -0.37 11.72
N THR A 267 -26.13 0.81 11.85
CA THR A 267 -25.52 1.52 10.73
C THR A 267 -24.31 0.76 10.20
N LEU A 268 -23.40 0.31 11.06
CA LEU A 268 -22.26 -0.53 10.67
C LEU A 268 -22.71 -1.78 9.89
N ILE A 269 -23.74 -2.48 10.40
CA ILE A 269 -24.33 -3.64 9.72
C ILE A 269 -24.88 -3.26 8.36
N ARG A 270 -25.59 -2.13 8.26
CA ARG A 270 -26.19 -1.65 7.01
C ARG A 270 -25.14 -1.36 5.94
N PHE A 271 -24.02 -0.75 6.33
CA PHE A 271 -22.88 -0.52 5.44
C PHE A 271 -22.28 -1.84 4.95
N MET A 272 -22.08 -2.82 5.82
CA MET A 272 -21.61 -4.15 5.40
C MET A 272 -22.60 -4.81 4.44
N GLN A 273 -23.90 -4.82 4.74
CA GLN A 273 -24.92 -5.50 3.94
C GLN A 273 -25.12 -4.91 2.53
N LEU A 274 -24.99 -3.60 2.37
CA LEU A 274 -25.26 -2.93 1.10
C LEU A 274 -24.04 -2.81 0.19
N SER A 275 -22.83 -2.95 0.74
CA SER A 275 -21.60 -2.87 -0.03
C SER A 275 -21.43 -4.07 -0.95
N ASP A 276 -20.78 -3.87 -2.08
CA ASP A 276 -20.45 -4.97 -2.99
C ASP A 276 -19.24 -5.77 -2.47
N ILE A 277 -18.34 -5.10 -1.75
CA ILE A 277 -17.18 -5.70 -1.08
C ILE A 277 -17.03 -5.10 0.32
N VAL A 278 -16.72 -5.92 1.31
CA VAL A 278 -16.23 -5.47 2.62
C VAL A 278 -14.75 -5.82 2.74
N LYS A 279 -13.90 -4.79 2.83
CA LYS A 279 -12.47 -4.94 3.05
C LYS A 279 -12.17 -4.91 4.55
N VAL A 280 -11.33 -5.84 4.99
CA VAL A 280 -10.93 -6.01 6.40
C VAL A 280 -9.43 -6.26 6.53
N GLY A 281 -8.88 -5.95 7.70
CA GLY A 281 -7.46 -6.10 8.00
C GLY A 281 -7.02 -7.37 8.73
N SER A 282 -7.97 -8.18 9.21
CA SER A 282 -7.68 -9.38 10.02
C SER A 282 -8.66 -10.51 9.72
N LYS A 283 -8.20 -11.76 9.91
CA LYS A 283 -9.04 -12.95 9.73
C LYS A 283 -10.23 -12.98 10.71
N GLU A 284 -10.02 -12.51 11.94
CA GLU A 284 -11.07 -12.41 12.95
C GLU A 284 -12.18 -11.44 12.51
N LEU A 285 -11.80 -10.24 12.04
CA LEU A 285 -12.76 -9.27 11.53
C LEU A 285 -13.45 -9.77 10.25
N ALA A 286 -12.73 -10.51 9.40
CA ALA A 286 -13.31 -11.19 8.25
C ALA A 286 -14.41 -12.18 8.66
N ALA A 287 -14.16 -13.01 9.68
CA ALA A 287 -15.15 -13.97 10.18
C ALA A 287 -16.40 -13.28 10.72
N ILE A 288 -16.24 -12.12 11.37
CA ILE A 288 -17.36 -11.31 11.85
C ILE A 288 -18.13 -10.68 10.68
N ALA A 289 -17.43 -10.06 9.73
CA ALA A 289 -18.02 -9.39 8.57
C ALA A 289 -18.78 -10.36 7.65
N LYS A 290 -18.35 -11.64 7.58
CA LYS A 290 -19.04 -12.71 6.83
C LYS A 290 -20.49 -12.93 7.26
N ASN A 291 -20.85 -12.57 8.48
CA ASN A 291 -22.25 -12.64 8.94
C ASN A 291 -23.16 -11.62 8.26
N TYR A 292 -22.59 -10.58 7.63
CA TYR A 292 -23.33 -9.46 7.06
C TYR A 292 -23.09 -9.29 5.54
N ASN A 293 -21.99 -9.79 5.00
CA ASN A 293 -21.68 -9.77 3.57
C ASN A 293 -20.91 -11.02 3.14
N SER A 294 -21.23 -11.58 1.97
CA SER A 294 -20.55 -12.75 1.41
C SER A 294 -19.23 -12.42 0.69
N GLN A 295 -19.03 -11.17 0.26
CA GLN A 295 -17.87 -10.69 -0.48
C GLN A 295 -16.91 -9.98 0.46
N ILE A 296 -15.99 -10.73 1.05
CA ILE A 296 -15.02 -10.24 2.02
C ILE A 296 -13.61 -10.30 1.44
N GLU A 297 -12.92 -9.17 1.46
CA GLU A 297 -11.52 -9.06 1.01
C GLU A 297 -10.61 -8.80 2.21
N LEU A 298 -9.78 -9.80 2.53
CA LEU A 298 -8.72 -9.63 3.52
C LEU A 298 -7.51 -9.03 2.81
N GLN A 299 -7.17 -7.79 3.12
CA GLN A 299 -6.08 -7.08 2.45
C GLN A 299 -5.11 -6.43 3.43
N PRO A 300 -3.81 -6.40 3.10
CA PRO A 300 -2.80 -5.76 3.93
C PRO A 300 -2.97 -4.24 3.94
N PHE A 301 -2.45 -3.61 5.00
CA PHE A 301 -2.23 -2.17 5.06
C PHE A 301 -0.79 -1.87 4.65
N SER A 302 -0.51 -0.67 4.13
CA SER A 302 0.84 -0.29 3.67
C SER A 302 1.75 0.25 4.79
N PHE A 303 3.04 0.03 4.63
CA PHE A 303 4.09 0.80 5.27
C PHE A 303 4.83 1.61 4.19
N ASP A 304 5.06 2.89 4.44
CA ASP A 304 5.82 3.76 3.56
C ASP A 304 7.31 3.74 3.92
N PHE A 305 8.11 3.03 3.11
CA PHE A 305 9.56 2.98 3.28
C PHE A 305 10.24 4.33 3.00
N SER A 306 9.59 5.26 2.30
CA SER A 306 10.12 6.62 2.10
C SER A 306 10.23 7.41 3.42
N LEU A 307 9.52 6.98 4.46
CA LEU A 307 9.61 7.57 5.80
C LEU A 307 10.95 7.28 6.48
N ILE A 308 11.66 6.23 6.06
CA ILE A 308 12.94 5.84 6.67
C ILE A 308 14.13 6.00 5.71
N GLU A 309 13.89 6.20 4.41
CA GLU A 309 14.95 6.57 3.46
C GLU A 309 15.64 7.88 3.88
N GLY A 310 16.98 7.89 3.85
CA GLY A 310 17.80 9.05 4.20
C GLY A 310 17.75 9.47 5.68
N VAL A 311 17.08 8.71 6.55
CA VAL A 311 17.02 9.02 7.98
C VAL A 311 18.24 8.41 8.69
N SER A 312 19.08 9.26 9.29
CA SER A 312 20.22 8.79 10.07
C SER A 312 19.77 8.18 11.39
N LYS A 313 20.21 6.94 11.65
CA LYS A 313 20.09 6.27 12.94
C LYS A 313 20.99 6.95 13.99
N LYS A 314 20.52 7.07 15.24
CA LYS A 314 21.38 7.46 16.36
C LYS A 314 22.46 6.40 16.54
N GLU A 315 23.67 6.86 16.86
CA GLU A 315 24.77 5.96 17.20
C GLU A 315 24.35 5.08 18.38
N THR A 316 24.40 3.77 18.15
CA THR A 316 24.17 2.77 19.19
C THR A 316 25.37 2.77 20.13
N GLN A 317 25.11 2.79 21.44
CA GLN A 317 26.17 2.63 22.44
C GLN A 317 26.65 1.18 22.41
N GLU A 318 27.94 0.98 22.14
CA GLU A 318 28.52 -0.36 22.03
C GLU A 318 28.29 -1.15 23.33
N GLY A 319 27.77 -2.37 23.21
CA GLY A 319 27.45 -3.24 24.35
C GLY A 319 26.11 -2.96 25.04
N ILE A 320 25.33 -1.96 24.60
CA ILE A 320 24.01 -1.67 25.17
C ILE A 320 22.90 -2.03 24.18
N ILE A 321 21.96 -2.86 24.65
CA ILE A 321 20.77 -3.29 23.90
C ILE A 321 19.58 -2.41 24.29
N THR A 322 18.89 -1.88 23.28
CA THR A 322 17.72 -1.02 23.49
C THR A 322 16.43 -1.79 23.18
N ILE A 323 15.59 -1.98 24.21
CA ILE A 323 14.25 -2.57 24.09
C ILE A 323 13.23 -1.43 23.96
N GLY A 324 12.40 -1.48 22.92
CA GLY A 324 11.49 -0.40 22.60
C GLY A 324 10.02 -0.80 22.59
N TYR A 325 9.18 0.11 23.08
CA TYR A 325 7.74 0.05 22.92
C TYR A 325 7.16 1.39 22.48
N ALA A 326 6.25 1.36 21.52
CA ALA A 326 5.47 2.53 21.12
C ALA A 326 3.97 2.21 21.16
N GLY A 327 3.19 3.06 21.85
CA GLY A 327 1.74 2.90 21.96
C GLY A 327 1.07 4.04 22.72
N THR A 328 -0.26 3.99 22.80
CA THR A 328 -1.06 4.97 23.55
C THR A 328 -1.32 4.52 24.99
N ILE A 329 -1.75 5.44 25.85
CA ILE A 329 -2.06 5.16 27.27
C ILE A 329 -3.13 4.07 27.48
N THR A 330 -3.99 3.85 26.48
CA THR A 330 -5.05 2.84 26.52
C THR A 330 -4.54 1.40 26.57
N HIS A 331 -3.24 1.20 26.36
CA HIS A 331 -2.57 -0.10 26.40
C HIS A 331 -2.05 -0.50 27.79
N GLY A 332 -2.31 0.29 28.84
CA GLY A 332 -1.87 -0.06 30.19
C GLY A 332 -2.19 -1.50 30.64
N PRO A 333 -3.41 -2.02 30.41
CA PRO A 333 -3.75 -3.40 30.74
C PRO A 333 -2.88 -4.46 30.03
N ASP A 334 -2.35 -4.16 28.84
CA ASP A 334 -1.47 -5.06 28.07
C ASP A 334 -0.14 -5.32 28.78
N PHE A 335 0.24 -4.46 29.73
CA PHE A 335 1.55 -4.50 30.39
C PHE A 335 1.58 -5.28 31.70
N ALA A 336 0.43 -5.73 32.22
CA ALA A 336 0.36 -6.42 33.51
C ALA A 336 1.38 -7.57 33.66
N PRO A 337 1.53 -8.51 32.70
CA PRO A 337 2.57 -9.55 32.79
C PRO A 337 3.95 -9.08 32.32
N VAL A 338 4.04 -7.96 31.59
CA VAL A 338 5.27 -7.48 30.95
C VAL A 338 6.14 -6.70 31.94
N VAL A 339 5.53 -5.89 32.79
CA VAL A 339 6.22 -5.07 33.80
C VAL A 339 7.16 -5.89 34.69
N PRO A 340 6.72 -6.99 35.36
CA PRO A 340 7.62 -7.78 36.19
C PRO A 340 8.74 -8.45 35.37
N ALA A 341 8.48 -8.85 34.13
CA ALA A 341 9.50 -9.41 33.24
C ALA A 341 10.57 -8.35 32.89
N LEU A 342 10.17 -7.13 32.56
CA LEU A 342 11.08 -6.02 32.27
C LEU A 342 11.92 -5.62 33.49
N LYS A 343 11.34 -5.65 34.70
CA LYS A 343 12.11 -5.42 35.94
C LYS A 343 13.21 -6.45 36.12
N ARG A 344 12.90 -7.74 35.94
CA ARG A 344 13.89 -8.82 35.99
C ARG A 344 15.01 -8.62 34.96
N ILE A 345 14.66 -8.21 33.74
CA ILE A 345 15.65 -7.92 32.68
C ILE A 345 16.54 -6.73 33.07
N LEU A 346 15.96 -5.64 33.59
CA LEU A 346 16.72 -4.47 34.03
C LEU A 346 17.67 -4.79 35.20
N GLU A 347 17.28 -5.69 36.10
CA GLU A 347 18.10 -6.15 37.23
C GLU A 347 19.23 -7.09 36.78
N GLU A 348 18.93 -8.09 35.94
CA GLU A 348 19.92 -9.09 35.50
C GLU A 348 20.94 -8.53 34.49
N TYR A 349 20.51 -7.61 33.62
CA TYR A 349 21.32 -7.01 32.57
C TYR A 349 21.61 -5.53 32.84
N GLN A 350 21.72 -5.14 34.13
CA GLN A 350 21.98 -3.76 34.53
C GLN A 350 23.24 -3.22 33.81
N GLY A 351 23.10 -2.04 33.20
CA GLY A 351 24.17 -1.40 32.42
C GLY A 351 24.36 -1.94 31.00
N MET A 352 23.74 -3.07 30.65
CA MET A 352 23.75 -3.65 29.30
C MET A 352 22.43 -3.47 28.55
N VAL A 353 21.34 -3.15 29.24
CA VAL A 353 20.01 -2.95 28.65
C VAL A 353 19.44 -1.58 29.01
N LYS A 354 18.80 -0.96 28.03
CA LYS A 354 17.92 0.21 28.22
C LYS A 354 16.54 -0.09 27.65
N ILE A 355 15.52 0.51 28.24
CA ILE A 355 14.14 0.41 27.76
C ILE A 355 13.65 1.80 27.37
N GLU A 356 13.09 1.92 26.17
CA GLU A 356 12.52 3.14 25.67
C GLU A 356 11.02 3.00 25.39
N PHE A 357 10.26 3.93 25.95
CA PHE A 357 8.83 4.03 25.78
C PHE A 357 8.47 5.27 24.95
N MET A 358 7.58 5.11 23.98
CA MET A 358 7.00 6.19 23.19
C MET A 358 5.48 6.22 23.36
N GLY A 359 4.93 7.31 23.90
CA GLY A 359 3.50 7.56 24.05
C GLY A 359 2.81 6.90 25.25
N TYR A 360 3.35 5.80 25.77
CA TYR A 360 2.92 5.17 27.02
C TYR A 360 4.09 4.57 27.77
N ILE A 361 4.15 4.78 29.09
CA ILE A 361 5.08 4.16 30.03
C ILE A 361 4.30 3.56 31.22
N PRO A 362 4.59 2.33 31.65
CA PRO A 362 4.06 1.78 32.90
C PRO A 362 4.55 2.57 34.10
N THR A 363 3.64 2.95 35.01
CA THR A 363 3.96 3.75 36.22
C THR A 363 5.05 3.09 37.07
N GLU A 364 5.07 1.76 37.13
CA GLU A 364 6.02 0.97 37.89
C GLU A 364 7.45 1.02 37.35
N LEU A 365 7.65 1.53 36.13
CA LEU A 365 8.94 1.64 35.45
C LEU A 365 9.40 3.10 35.27
N GLU A 366 8.52 4.09 35.54
CA GLU A 366 8.74 5.50 35.22
C GLU A 366 10.00 6.10 35.89
N GLN A 367 10.32 5.66 37.10
CA GLN A 367 11.46 6.17 37.89
C GLN A 367 12.71 5.31 37.81
N HIS A 368 12.74 4.28 36.94
CA HIS A 368 13.87 3.37 36.85
C HIS A 368 14.99 3.95 35.97
N GLU A 369 16.25 3.88 36.42
CA GLU A 369 17.40 4.53 35.75
C GLU A 369 17.64 4.04 34.30
N GLY A 370 17.35 2.76 34.03
CA GLY A 370 17.46 2.15 32.70
C GLY A 370 16.25 2.39 31.78
N VAL A 371 15.29 3.23 32.16
CA VAL A 371 14.05 3.47 31.41
C VAL A 371 13.98 4.92 30.96
N SER A 372 13.58 5.14 29.71
CA SER A 372 13.30 6.47 29.18
C SER A 372 11.94 6.53 28.50
N PHE A 373 11.36 7.73 28.48
CA PHE A 373 10.04 7.99 27.91
C PHE A 373 10.08 9.20 27.00
N SER A 374 9.32 9.14 25.90
CA SER A 374 8.93 10.32 25.13
C SER A 374 7.44 10.34 24.88
N GLU A 375 6.88 11.54 24.85
CA GLU A 375 5.45 11.75 24.62
C GLU A 375 4.96 11.23 23.26
N TYR A 376 3.64 11.05 23.18
CA TYR A 376 2.97 10.62 21.97
C TYR A 376 3.07 11.71 20.88
N ASN A 377 3.49 11.32 19.68
CA ASN A 377 3.49 12.19 18.51
C ASN A 377 2.25 11.88 17.63
N PRO A 378 1.31 12.82 17.45
CA PRO A 378 0.13 12.61 16.61
C PRO A 378 0.47 12.58 15.11
N ASN A 379 1.64 13.06 14.69
CA ASN A 379 2.12 12.96 13.33
C ASN A 379 2.75 11.57 13.10
N TYR A 380 2.08 10.74 12.30
CA TYR A 380 2.51 9.37 12.03
C TYR A 380 3.88 9.30 11.35
N ASP A 381 4.13 10.15 10.35
CA ASP A 381 5.39 10.16 9.60
C ASP A 381 6.58 10.47 10.51
N GLU A 382 6.46 11.51 11.34
CA GLU A 382 7.52 11.88 12.27
C GLU A 382 7.66 10.85 13.40
N PHE A 383 6.55 10.22 13.82
CA PHE A 383 6.59 9.10 14.75
C PHE A 383 7.40 7.92 14.21
N ILE A 384 7.20 7.53 12.94
CA ILE A 384 7.96 6.46 12.29
C ILE A 384 9.43 6.87 12.12
N ARG A 385 9.70 8.11 11.69
CA ARG A 385 11.07 8.65 11.59
C ARG A 385 11.79 8.57 12.93
N GLU A 386 11.16 9.03 14.01
CA GLU A 386 11.78 9.01 15.34
C GLU A 386 12.00 7.60 15.86
N LYS A 387 11.05 6.68 15.66
CA LYS A 387 11.23 5.26 16.00
C LYS A 387 12.42 4.67 15.25
N TYR A 388 12.56 4.95 13.95
CA TYR A 388 13.68 4.50 13.16
C TYR A 388 15.01 5.09 13.65
N ARG A 389 15.04 6.39 13.97
CA ARG A 389 16.22 7.09 14.52
C ARG A 389 16.71 6.49 15.84
N ARG A 390 15.81 5.96 16.66
CA ARG A 390 16.16 5.38 17.97
C ARG A 390 16.91 4.06 17.88
N SER A 391 16.95 3.41 16.72
CA SER A 391 17.77 2.21 16.51
C SER A 391 17.49 1.08 17.51
N TRP A 392 16.23 0.86 17.87
CA TRP A 392 15.86 -0.21 18.80
C TRP A 392 16.35 -1.58 18.32
N ASP A 393 16.98 -2.32 19.22
CA ASP A 393 17.43 -3.69 18.95
C ASP A 393 16.26 -4.67 19.02
N ILE A 394 15.39 -4.49 20.02
CA ILE A 394 14.26 -5.37 20.33
C ILE A 394 12.99 -4.53 20.43
N GLY A 395 11.92 -4.95 19.78
CA GLY A 395 10.60 -4.33 19.88
C GLY A 395 9.64 -5.28 20.58
N ILE A 396 8.90 -4.82 21.59
CA ILE A 396 7.89 -5.66 22.27
C ILE A 396 6.47 -5.25 21.87
N ALA A 397 5.61 -6.23 21.62
CA ALA A 397 4.23 -6.02 21.20
C ALA A 397 3.24 -6.75 22.13
N PRO A 398 3.15 -6.34 23.41
CA PRO A 398 2.16 -6.89 24.30
C PRO A 398 0.75 -6.50 23.88
N LEU A 399 -0.19 -7.42 24.09
CA LEU A 399 -1.60 -7.23 23.79
C LEU A 399 -2.43 -8.25 24.59
N ILE A 400 -3.42 -7.80 25.35
CA ILE A 400 -4.34 -8.71 26.02
C ILE A 400 -5.25 -9.41 25.03
N ASP A 401 -5.63 -10.64 25.35
CA ASP A 401 -6.52 -11.43 24.53
C ASP A 401 -7.98 -11.00 24.70
N THR A 402 -8.46 -10.11 23.82
CA THR A 402 -9.86 -9.67 23.77
C THR A 402 -10.40 -9.74 22.34
N PRO A 403 -11.72 -9.90 22.14
CA PRO A 403 -12.33 -9.89 20.80
C PRO A 403 -11.98 -8.64 19.98
N SER A 404 -11.87 -7.48 20.63
CA SER A 404 -11.44 -6.24 19.98
C SER A 404 -9.98 -6.34 19.50
N ASN A 405 -9.07 -6.78 20.37
CA ASN A 405 -7.65 -6.90 20.05
C ASN A 405 -7.35 -7.96 18.99
N ARG A 406 -8.06 -9.10 18.98
CA ARG A 406 -7.95 -10.12 17.92
C ARG A 406 -8.33 -9.59 16.53
N SER A 407 -9.18 -8.57 16.49
CA SER A 407 -9.70 -8.00 15.25
C SER A 407 -8.85 -6.85 14.70
N LYS A 408 -7.86 -6.37 15.45
CA LYS A 408 -6.97 -5.27 15.04
C LYS A 408 -6.04 -5.69 13.89
N THR A 409 -5.26 -4.72 13.40
CA THR A 409 -4.25 -4.89 12.36
C THR A 409 -2.84 -5.06 12.93
N ASN A 410 -1.96 -5.70 12.16
CA ASN A 410 -0.59 -6.04 12.56
C ASN A 410 0.42 -4.87 12.50
N ASN A 411 -0.01 -3.64 12.85
CA ASN A 411 0.81 -2.42 12.73
C ASN A 411 2.19 -2.56 13.36
N LYS A 412 2.29 -3.11 14.58
CA LYS A 412 3.58 -3.28 15.28
C LYS A 412 4.52 -4.19 14.50
N PHE A 413 4.03 -5.25 13.86
CA PHE A 413 4.86 -6.12 13.04
C PHE A 413 5.42 -5.36 11.82
N ARG A 414 4.55 -4.64 11.11
CA ARG A 414 4.94 -3.85 9.93
C ARG A 414 5.97 -2.77 10.31
N GLU A 415 5.73 -2.05 11.40
CA GLU A 415 6.62 -0.99 11.86
C GLU A 415 7.97 -1.51 12.36
N TYR A 416 7.98 -2.58 13.16
CA TYR A 416 9.23 -3.16 13.65
C TYR A 416 10.04 -3.79 12.52
N GLY A 417 9.41 -4.58 11.65
CA GLY A 417 10.07 -5.15 10.49
C GLY A 417 10.65 -4.06 9.58
N ALA A 418 9.86 -3.05 9.20
CA ALA A 418 10.36 -1.98 8.35
C ALA A 418 11.50 -1.16 8.97
N CYS A 419 11.51 -0.98 10.30
CA CYS A 419 12.60 -0.30 10.98
C CYS A 419 13.85 -1.17 11.22
N GLY A 420 13.79 -2.47 10.90
CA GLY A 420 14.85 -3.43 11.15
C GLY A 420 15.02 -3.72 12.64
N ILE A 421 13.92 -3.89 13.35
CA ILE A 421 13.86 -4.17 14.80
C ILE A 421 13.45 -5.63 14.99
N ALA A 422 14.14 -6.38 15.87
CA ALA A 422 13.74 -7.74 16.19
C ALA A 422 12.50 -7.73 17.10
N GLY A 423 11.35 -8.12 16.56
CA GLY A 423 10.08 -8.04 17.27
C GLY A 423 9.75 -9.28 18.11
N ILE A 424 9.20 -9.06 19.30
CA ILE A 424 8.56 -10.07 20.15
C ILE A 424 7.07 -9.76 20.23
N TYR A 425 6.24 -10.74 19.90
CA TYR A 425 4.80 -10.59 19.78
C TYR A 425 4.07 -11.61 20.64
N VAL A 426 2.95 -11.20 21.23
CA VAL A 426 2.10 -12.14 21.97
C VAL A 426 1.50 -13.20 21.03
N ASN A 427 1.29 -14.41 21.55
CA ASN A 427 0.63 -15.52 20.86
C ASN A 427 -0.86 -15.25 20.61
N LEU A 428 -1.15 -14.40 19.62
CA LEU A 428 -2.50 -14.07 19.16
C LEU A 428 -2.57 -14.18 17.63
N PRO A 429 -3.75 -14.48 17.05
CA PRO A 429 -3.96 -14.58 15.60
C PRO A 429 -3.41 -13.40 14.80
N ILE A 430 -3.57 -12.18 15.32
CA ILE A 430 -3.06 -10.94 14.71
C ILE A 430 -1.56 -10.96 14.41
N TYR A 431 -0.77 -11.71 15.19
CA TYR A 431 0.67 -11.85 15.00
C TYR A 431 1.02 -13.22 14.42
N THR A 432 0.46 -14.31 14.93
CA THR A 432 0.73 -15.66 14.41
C THR A 432 0.31 -15.86 12.96
N ASP A 433 -0.56 -15.01 12.41
CA ASP A 433 -0.90 -15.00 10.98
C ASP A 433 0.17 -14.38 10.08
N CYS A 434 1.12 -13.62 10.63
CA CYS A 434 2.12 -12.87 9.85
C CYS A 434 3.57 -12.99 10.33
N VAL A 435 3.79 -13.50 11.55
CA VAL A 435 5.10 -13.74 12.14
C VAL A 435 5.44 -15.22 11.99
N GLU A 436 6.55 -15.50 11.31
CA GLU A 436 7.19 -16.82 11.35
C GLU A 436 8.12 -16.88 12.56
N ASP A 437 7.73 -17.66 13.56
CA ASP A 437 8.44 -17.75 14.85
C ASP A 437 9.89 -18.23 14.68
N GLY A 438 10.83 -17.49 15.28
CA GLY A 438 12.27 -17.71 15.12
C GLY A 438 12.88 -17.16 13.83
N VAL A 439 12.05 -16.71 12.87
CA VAL A 439 12.50 -16.27 11.54
C VAL A 439 12.26 -14.78 11.31
N THR A 440 11.03 -14.29 11.45
CA THR A 440 10.67 -12.87 11.26
C THR A 440 10.26 -12.18 12.56
N GLY A 441 10.27 -12.91 13.67
CA GLY A 441 9.96 -12.43 15.02
C GLY A 441 9.96 -13.60 15.99
N LEU A 442 9.74 -13.31 17.28
CA LEU A 442 9.47 -14.35 18.29
C LEU A 442 8.04 -14.23 18.80
N ILE A 443 7.37 -15.36 18.96
CA ILE A 443 6.06 -15.46 19.60
C ILE A 443 6.24 -15.83 21.07
N THR A 444 5.52 -15.15 21.95
CA THR A 444 5.52 -15.43 23.39
C THR A 444 4.11 -15.59 23.95
N GLU A 445 3.99 -16.47 24.93
CA GLU A 445 2.84 -16.49 25.83
C GLU A 445 2.74 -15.18 26.60
N HIS A 446 1.51 -14.73 26.90
CA HIS A 446 1.26 -13.48 27.62
C HIS A 446 1.43 -13.63 29.14
N THR A 447 2.60 -14.09 29.56
CA THR A 447 2.97 -14.33 30.97
C THR A 447 4.31 -13.69 31.28
N GLU A 448 4.57 -13.42 32.57
CA GLU A 448 5.86 -12.86 32.99
C GLU A 448 7.04 -13.70 32.50
N ASN A 449 7.00 -15.01 32.73
CA ASN A 449 8.09 -15.91 32.31
C ASN A 449 8.23 -15.96 30.79
N GLY A 450 7.13 -15.98 30.03
CA GLY A 450 7.18 -15.95 28.57
C GLY A 450 7.94 -14.71 28.06
N TRP A 451 7.54 -13.53 28.53
CA TRP A 451 8.21 -12.28 28.15
C TRP A 451 9.69 -12.26 28.58
N TYR A 452 9.99 -12.67 29.81
CA TYR A 452 11.36 -12.68 30.31
C TYR A 452 12.27 -13.60 29.48
N GLU A 453 11.88 -14.85 29.25
CA GLU A 453 12.72 -15.83 28.54
C GLU A 453 12.97 -15.41 27.08
N VAL A 454 11.94 -14.90 26.40
CA VAL A 454 12.06 -14.49 24.99
C VAL A 454 12.89 -13.21 24.84
N ILE A 455 12.75 -12.25 25.75
CA ILE A 455 13.60 -11.05 25.78
C ILE A 455 15.05 -11.44 26.08
N LYS A 456 15.28 -12.28 27.10
CA LYS A 456 16.59 -12.82 27.46
C LYS A 456 17.26 -13.52 26.27
N ASN A 457 16.54 -14.38 25.56
CA ASN A 457 17.05 -15.06 24.37
C ASN A 457 17.57 -14.07 23.32
N LEU A 458 16.81 -13.00 23.02
CA LEU A 458 17.27 -11.99 22.07
C LEU A 458 18.42 -11.13 22.60
N ILE A 459 18.53 -10.92 23.91
CA ILE A 459 19.68 -10.23 24.53
C ILE A 459 20.95 -11.05 24.33
N GLU A 460 20.91 -12.34 24.69
CA GLU A 460 22.06 -13.24 24.72
C GLU A 460 22.50 -13.72 23.32
N ASN A 461 21.60 -13.68 22.32
CA ASN A 461 21.87 -14.20 20.97
C ASN A 461 21.84 -13.09 19.90
N PRO A 462 22.95 -12.34 19.71
CA PRO A 462 23.00 -11.23 18.76
C PRO A 462 22.81 -11.66 17.29
N ASP A 463 23.26 -12.86 16.91
CA ASP A 463 23.10 -13.34 15.53
C ASP A 463 21.64 -13.68 15.21
N LEU A 464 20.93 -14.29 16.17
CA LEU A 464 19.49 -14.51 16.06
C LEU A 464 18.75 -13.17 15.94
N ARG A 465 19.06 -12.22 16.81
CA ARG A 465 18.46 -10.87 16.80
C ARG A 465 18.65 -10.17 15.46
N LYS A 466 19.87 -10.16 14.90
CA LYS A 466 20.16 -9.58 13.58
C LYS A 466 19.43 -10.29 12.46
N THR A 467 19.39 -11.63 12.50
CA THR A 467 18.73 -12.44 11.47
C THR A 467 17.22 -12.16 11.45
N ILE A 468 16.59 -12.13 12.61
CA ILE A 468 15.16 -11.80 12.74
C ILE A 468 14.87 -10.40 12.19
N ALA A 469 15.65 -9.39 12.60
CA ALA A 469 15.46 -8.02 12.13
C ALA A 469 15.56 -7.91 10.59
N LEU A 470 16.56 -8.57 9.99
CA LEU A 470 16.75 -8.57 8.54
C LEU A 470 15.63 -9.29 7.79
N ASN A 471 15.23 -10.47 8.27
CA ASN A 471 14.14 -11.24 7.67
C ASN A 471 12.81 -10.50 7.78
N ALA A 472 12.51 -9.91 8.95
CA ALA A 472 11.32 -9.10 9.15
C ALA A 472 11.29 -7.89 8.21
N PHE A 473 12.43 -7.21 8.02
CA PHE A 473 12.55 -6.11 7.07
C PHE A 473 12.20 -6.53 5.64
N HIS A 474 12.80 -7.62 5.15
CA HIS A 474 12.51 -8.13 3.82
C HIS A 474 11.06 -8.59 3.67
N TYR A 475 10.54 -9.33 4.66
CA TYR A 475 9.15 -9.77 4.68
C TYR A 475 8.20 -8.57 4.60
N VAL A 476 8.43 -7.53 5.40
CA VAL A 476 7.56 -6.36 5.40
C VAL A 476 7.66 -5.56 4.11
N ARG A 477 8.86 -5.40 3.55
CA ARG A 477 9.04 -4.73 2.26
C ARG A 477 8.30 -5.43 1.14
N ASP A 478 8.40 -6.75 1.11
CA ASP A 478 7.88 -7.55 0.00
C ASP A 478 6.37 -7.81 0.12
N ASN A 479 5.77 -7.69 1.32
CA ASN A 479 4.35 -7.99 1.55
C ASN A 479 3.49 -6.79 2.02
N TYR A 480 4.10 -5.70 2.50
CA TYR A 480 3.38 -4.56 3.07
C TYR A 480 3.85 -3.20 2.53
N SER A 481 4.61 -3.13 1.44
CA SER A 481 4.90 -1.84 0.80
C SER A 481 3.63 -1.18 0.23
N ILE A 482 3.69 0.14 -0.01
CA ILE A 482 2.60 0.87 -0.67
C ILE A 482 2.21 0.21 -1.99
N ALA A 483 3.18 -0.23 -2.80
CA ALA A 483 2.92 -0.87 -4.08
C ALA A 483 2.08 -2.16 -3.95
N VAL A 484 2.35 -2.97 -2.91
CA VAL A 484 1.59 -4.19 -2.64
C VAL A 484 0.14 -3.87 -2.26
N SER A 485 -0.06 -2.92 -1.35
CA SER A 485 -1.39 -2.45 -0.96
C SER A 485 -2.15 -1.81 -2.14
N ALA A 486 -1.47 -1.00 -2.94
CA ALA A 486 -2.01 -0.35 -4.13
C ALA A 486 -2.50 -1.38 -5.15
N LYS A 487 -1.71 -2.42 -5.43
CA LYS A 487 -2.12 -3.51 -6.31
C LYS A 487 -3.38 -4.23 -5.80
N ALA A 488 -3.45 -4.50 -4.50
CA ALA A 488 -4.63 -5.11 -3.89
C ALA A 488 -5.89 -4.21 -4.05
N TRP A 489 -5.72 -2.89 -3.92
CA TRP A 489 -6.78 -1.91 -4.20
C TRP A 489 -7.19 -1.88 -5.67
N GLU A 490 -6.23 -1.88 -6.59
CA GLU A 490 -6.48 -1.91 -8.04
C GLU A 490 -7.32 -3.14 -8.42
N GLU A 491 -6.98 -4.31 -7.88
CA GLU A 491 -7.72 -5.55 -8.11
C GLU A 491 -9.19 -5.43 -7.71
N ILE A 492 -9.52 -4.89 -6.53
CA ILE A 492 -10.91 -4.78 -6.09
C ILE A 492 -11.69 -3.66 -6.80
N ILE A 493 -11.03 -2.54 -7.12
CA ILE A 493 -11.63 -1.43 -7.87
C ILE A 493 -11.99 -1.90 -9.29
N ASN A 494 -11.13 -2.69 -9.92
CA ASN A 494 -11.32 -3.16 -11.29
C ASN A 494 -12.38 -4.26 -11.44
N ARG A 495 -12.81 -4.91 -10.34
CA ARG A 495 -13.92 -5.88 -10.38
C ARG A 495 -15.28 -5.21 -10.66
N TYR A 496 -15.38 -3.89 -10.51
CA TYR A 496 -16.61 -3.19 -10.80
C TYR A 496 -16.82 -3.01 -12.31
N GLU A 497 -17.87 -3.63 -12.81
CA GLU A 497 -18.41 -3.42 -14.15
C GLU A 497 -19.68 -2.58 -14.03
N GLY A 498 -19.67 -1.37 -14.59
CA GLY A 498 -20.79 -0.44 -14.49
C GLY A 498 -22.12 -1.05 -14.97
N LYS A 499 -23.15 -1.03 -14.12
CA LYS A 499 -24.50 -1.51 -14.44
C LYS A 499 -25.45 -0.35 -14.72
N GLU A 500 -26.57 -0.64 -15.38
CA GLU A 500 -27.60 0.39 -15.64
C GLU A 500 -28.33 0.78 -14.36
N ALA A 501 -28.28 2.08 -14.03
CA ALA A 501 -28.92 2.66 -12.86
C ALA A 501 -30.44 2.84 -13.02
N ASP A 502 -31.19 2.69 -11.93
CA ASP A 502 -32.60 3.12 -11.84
C ASP A 502 -32.67 4.63 -11.54
N PHE A 503 -32.69 5.42 -12.62
CA PHE A 503 -32.65 6.88 -12.53
C PHE A 503 -33.90 7.50 -11.89
N GLU A 504 -35.06 6.86 -11.98
CA GLU A 504 -36.30 7.36 -11.36
C GLU A 504 -36.21 7.22 -9.84
N LYS A 505 -35.84 6.02 -9.36
CA LYS A 505 -35.63 5.76 -7.94
C LYS A 505 -34.50 6.61 -7.38
N ALA A 506 -33.41 6.79 -8.13
CA ALA A 506 -32.31 7.67 -7.76
C ALA A 506 -32.81 9.11 -7.57
N PHE A 507 -33.58 9.64 -8.53
CA PHE A 507 -34.12 11.00 -8.45
C PHE A 507 -35.02 11.21 -7.22
N ILE A 508 -35.92 10.26 -6.94
CA ILE A 508 -36.80 10.32 -5.75
C ILE A 508 -35.95 10.33 -4.47
N LEU A 509 -34.92 9.49 -4.38
CA LEU A 509 -34.07 9.41 -3.20
C LEU A 509 -33.23 10.70 -3.02
N ALA A 510 -32.69 11.27 -4.10
CA ALA A 510 -32.00 12.55 -4.08
C ALA A 510 -32.90 13.70 -3.55
N LEU A 511 -34.19 13.71 -3.92
CA LEU A 511 -35.16 14.69 -3.37
C LEU A 511 -35.40 14.48 -1.88
N LYS A 512 -35.48 13.23 -1.40
CA LYS A 512 -35.63 12.91 0.02
C LYS A 512 -34.42 13.36 0.84
N ILE A 513 -33.21 13.09 0.34
CA ILE A 513 -31.95 13.54 0.96
C ILE A 513 -31.93 15.07 1.05
N LYS A 514 -32.27 15.77 -0.04
CA LYS A 514 -32.32 17.24 -0.06
C LYS A 514 -33.32 17.82 0.94
N LYS A 515 -34.49 17.19 1.12
CA LYS A 515 -35.50 17.65 2.08
C LYS A 515 -35.04 17.54 3.53
N ARG A 516 -34.11 16.62 3.84
CA ARG A 516 -33.49 16.49 5.17
C ARG A 516 -32.39 17.55 5.41
N ASN A 517 -31.66 17.95 4.37
CA ASN A 517 -30.49 18.83 4.47
C ASN A 517 -30.77 20.28 4.01
N THR A 518 -31.78 20.96 4.57
CA THR A 518 -32.28 22.30 4.13
C THR A 518 -31.25 23.46 4.05
N ALA A 519 -29.95 23.21 4.25
CA ALA A 519 -28.88 24.21 4.21
C ALA A 519 -28.07 24.29 2.89
N ILE A 520 -28.25 23.43 1.88
CA ILE A 520 -27.39 23.45 0.67
C ILE A 520 -28.19 23.57 -0.63
N ILE A 521 -28.18 24.79 -1.21
CA ILE A 521 -28.83 25.15 -2.48
C ILE A 521 -27.81 25.02 -3.62
N ASN A 522 -27.63 23.85 -4.24
CA ASN A 522 -27.10 23.75 -5.63
C ASN A 522 -27.18 22.41 -6.42
N PRO A 523 -27.75 21.28 -5.94
CA PRO A 523 -27.61 19.99 -6.67
C PRO A 523 -28.45 19.86 -7.96
N LEU A 524 -29.47 20.70 -8.18
CA LEU A 524 -30.34 20.61 -9.37
C LEU A 524 -29.59 20.90 -10.67
N LYS A 525 -28.65 21.85 -10.66
CA LYS A 525 -27.86 22.21 -11.84
C LYS A 525 -26.84 21.12 -12.19
N SER A 526 -26.17 20.54 -11.17
CA SER A 526 -25.22 19.44 -11.35
C SER A 526 -25.91 18.18 -11.88
N PHE A 527 -27.06 17.82 -11.31
CA PHE A 527 -27.86 16.68 -11.77
C PHE A 527 -28.35 16.87 -13.22
N LEU A 528 -28.93 18.04 -13.55
CA LEU A 528 -29.39 18.34 -14.91
C LEU A 528 -28.22 18.40 -15.92
N SER A 529 -27.05 18.86 -15.50
CA SER A 529 -25.85 18.88 -16.35
C SER A 529 -25.30 17.47 -16.63
N SER A 530 -25.35 16.59 -15.62
CA SER A 530 -24.91 15.19 -15.74
C SER A 530 -25.89 14.38 -16.58
N LEU A 531 -27.20 14.59 -16.39
CA LEU A 531 -28.26 14.00 -17.22
C LEU A 531 -28.13 14.45 -18.69
N LYS A 532 -27.87 15.75 -18.93
CA LYS A 532 -27.60 16.25 -20.30
C LYS A 532 -26.35 15.63 -20.91
N ARG A 533 -25.25 15.47 -20.15
CA ARG A 533 -24.01 14.86 -20.64
C ARG A 533 -24.21 13.37 -20.97
N PHE A 534 -24.98 12.65 -20.16
CA PHE A 534 -25.33 11.25 -20.37
C PHE A 534 -26.20 11.06 -21.63
N ILE A 535 -27.30 11.83 -21.76
CA ILE A 535 -28.16 11.83 -22.94
C ILE A 535 -27.36 12.12 -24.21
N LYS A 536 -26.45 13.11 -24.16
CA LYS A 536 -25.58 13.48 -25.28
C LYS A 536 -24.56 12.39 -25.66
N THR A 537 -24.20 11.52 -24.71
CA THR A 537 -23.26 10.40 -24.95
C THR A 537 -23.99 9.21 -25.56
N LYS A 538 -25.19 8.85 -25.07
CA LYS A 538 -26.03 7.80 -25.68
C LYS A 538 -26.54 8.18 -27.07
N LEU A 539 -26.93 9.45 -27.30
CA LEU A 539 -27.30 9.96 -28.64
C LEU A 539 -26.14 10.02 -29.65
N LYS A 540 -24.88 9.87 -29.19
CA LYS A 540 -23.70 9.76 -30.06
C LYS A 540 -23.32 8.30 -30.36
N GLN A 541 -23.80 7.36 -29.55
CA GLN A 541 -23.56 5.92 -29.72
C GLN A 541 -24.66 5.23 -30.54
N ILE A 542 -25.90 5.76 -30.47
CA ILE A 542 -26.98 5.51 -31.44
C ILE A 542 -26.68 6.30 -32.71
#